data_AF-A0AAQ4FF43-F1
#
_entry.id   AF-A0AAQ4FF43-F1
#
_cell.length_a   1.000
_cell.length_b   1.000
_cell.length_c   1.000
_cell.angle_alpha   90.00
_cell.angle_beta   90.00
_cell.angle_gamma   90.00
#
_symmetry.space_group_name_H-M   'P 1'
#
loop_
_entity.id
_entity.type
_entity.pdbx_description
1 polymer ?
#
loop_
_entity_poly.entity_id
_entity_poly.type
_entity_poly.pdbx_seq_one_letter_code
_entity_poly.pdbx_strand_id
1 'polypeptide(L)'
;FATGIEFRESSLVIQSKNTAVARKGMVFNINIGFSGLQCKGSGDEAVKTYALFIGDTVLVNEGQPATIITNSKKKLKNIAIFIKDEEEEEEEEEEEKEGKTKEEEPILGRGGRRTAILDSKLRTEQSAEEKRQQNQKLLAERLNQAAKDRLASQRGVQKDEKIRKSNVSYKSVNQMPKEPEVKELKIFVDKKYESVILPIFGIPVPYHISTIKNISQSVEGDYTYLRINFFHPGAALGRNEGNVFPNPEATFLKEITYRSTNVKEPGEISAPSSNLNTAFRLIKEVQKKFKTREAEEREKEGIVKQDTLVLSSNKGNPKLKDLYIRPNIYSKRISGILEAHSNGM
;
A
#
# COMPACT_ATOMS: atom_id res chain seq x y z
N PHE A 1 -11.37 -15.59 -14.50
CA PHE A 1 -10.80 -14.27 -14.86
C PHE A 1 -9.30 -14.42 -15.05
N ALA A 2 -8.65 -13.54 -15.80
CA ALA A 2 -7.18 -13.58 -15.90
C ALA A 2 -6.54 -13.16 -14.56
N THR A 3 -5.44 -13.81 -14.23
CA THR A 3 -4.73 -13.62 -12.95
C THR A 3 -3.23 -13.61 -13.20
N GLY A 4 -2.48 -12.89 -12.38
CA GLY A 4 -1.04 -12.72 -12.51
C GLY A 4 -0.47 -11.97 -11.31
N ILE A 5 0.26 -10.87 -11.56
CA ILE A 5 0.68 -9.94 -10.49
C ILE A 5 -0.56 -9.38 -9.77
N GLU A 6 -1.57 -9.00 -10.54
CA GLU A 6 -2.89 -8.67 -10.00
C GLU A 6 -3.70 -9.95 -9.78
N PHE A 7 -4.35 -10.05 -8.62
CA PHE A 7 -5.19 -11.19 -8.30
C PHE A 7 -6.30 -11.38 -9.34
N ARG A 8 -6.94 -10.29 -9.77
CA ARG A 8 -8.04 -10.30 -10.74
C ARG A 8 -7.93 -9.15 -11.71
N GLU A 9 -7.70 -9.48 -12.97
CA GLU A 9 -7.73 -8.51 -14.06
C GLU A 9 -9.17 -8.29 -14.56
N SER A 10 -9.67 -7.05 -14.47
CA SER A 10 -11.07 -6.72 -14.74
C SER A 10 -11.44 -6.71 -16.23
N SER A 11 -10.47 -6.44 -17.10
CA SER A 11 -10.60 -6.47 -18.57
C SER A 11 -10.78 -7.89 -19.12
N LEU A 12 -10.25 -8.90 -18.42
CA LEU A 12 -10.21 -10.31 -18.85
C LEU A 12 -11.05 -11.21 -17.94
N VAL A 13 -12.23 -10.73 -17.54
CA VAL A 13 -13.22 -11.54 -16.82
C VAL A 13 -13.89 -12.51 -17.78
N ILE A 14 -13.98 -13.79 -17.39
CA ILE A 14 -14.67 -14.83 -18.16
C ILE A 14 -16.18 -14.61 -17.95
N GLN A 15 -16.83 -14.00 -18.93
CA GLN A 15 -18.26 -13.71 -18.95
C GLN A 15 -18.76 -13.64 -20.40
N SER A 16 -20.08 -13.80 -20.60
CA SER A 16 -20.68 -13.82 -21.95
C SER A 16 -20.44 -12.55 -22.78
N LYS A 17 -20.23 -11.41 -22.10
CA LYS A 17 -20.00 -10.10 -22.75
C LYS A 17 -18.54 -9.86 -23.15
N ASN A 18 -17.61 -10.75 -22.78
CA ASN A 18 -16.20 -10.55 -23.08
C ASN A 18 -15.86 -11.10 -24.47
N THR A 19 -15.34 -10.25 -25.34
CA THR A 19 -14.91 -10.60 -26.71
C THR A 19 -13.41 -10.83 -26.84
N ALA A 20 -12.65 -10.69 -25.73
CA ALA A 20 -11.21 -10.89 -25.74
C ALA A 20 -10.84 -12.36 -25.99
N VAL A 21 -9.88 -12.58 -26.89
CA VAL A 21 -9.38 -13.92 -27.24
C VAL A 21 -8.24 -14.30 -26.32
N ALA A 22 -8.31 -15.48 -25.71
CA ALA A 22 -7.23 -16.04 -24.89
C ALA A 22 -6.00 -16.33 -25.76
N ARG A 23 -4.82 -15.90 -25.30
CA ARG A 23 -3.53 -16.07 -26.00
C ARG A 23 -2.58 -16.93 -25.19
N LYS A 24 -1.65 -17.59 -25.88
CA LYS A 24 -0.56 -18.36 -25.26
C LYS A 24 0.14 -17.55 -24.18
N GLY A 25 0.38 -18.18 -23.02
CA GLY A 25 1.07 -17.56 -21.90
C GLY A 25 0.17 -16.76 -20.94
N MET A 26 -1.10 -16.55 -21.28
CA MET A 26 -2.07 -16.02 -20.32
C MET A 26 -2.39 -17.05 -19.24
N VAL A 27 -2.60 -16.58 -18.02
CA VAL A 27 -3.00 -17.41 -16.87
C VAL A 27 -4.40 -17.00 -16.44
N PHE A 28 -5.28 -17.98 -16.30
CA PHE A 28 -6.66 -17.77 -15.89
C PHE A 28 -6.96 -18.55 -14.62
N ASN A 29 -7.60 -17.89 -13.67
CA ASN A 29 -8.30 -18.54 -12.57
C ASN A 29 -9.74 -18.81 -13.01
N ILE A 30 -10.06 -20.09 -13.21
CA ILE A 30 -11.35 -20.59 -13.65
C ILE A 30 -12.10 -21.11 -12.43
N ASN A 31 -13.24 -20.50 -12.16
CA ASN A 31 -14.10 -20.86 -11.04
C ASN A 31 -15.46 -21.25 -11.59
N ILE A 32 -15.90 -22.47 -11.29
CA ILE A 32 -17.19 -23.00 -11.68
C ILE A 32 -17.86 -23.49 -10.42
N GLY A 33 -19.10 -23.07 -10.20
CA GLY A 33 -19.87 -23.52 -9.07
C GLY A 33 -21.35 -23.38 -9.27
N PHE A 34 -22.08 -24.16 -8.50
CA PHE A 34 -23.53 -24.16 -8.42
C PHE A 34 -23.92 -23.86 -6.98
N SER A 35 -24.90 -23.00 -6.80
CA SER A 35 -25.46 -22.66 -5.50
C SER A 35 -26.96 -22.91 -5.48
N GLY A 36 -27.53 -23.07 -4.28
CA GLY A 36 -28.96 -23.33 -4.11
C GLY A 36 -29.40 -24.73 -4.52
N LEU A 37 -28.47 -25.69 -4.53
CA LEU A 37 -28.79 -27.09 -4.79
C LEU A 37 -29.58 -27.63 -3.58
N GLN A 38 -30.76 -28.20 -3.80
CA GLN A 38 -31.60 -28.69 -2.71
C GLN A 38 -31.17 -30.11 -2.31
N CYS A 39 -30.94 -30.33 -1.02
CA CYS A 39 -30.74 -31.66 -0.48
C CYS A 39 -32.09 -32.39 -0.46
N LYS A 40 -32.34 -33.26 -1.45
CA LYS A 40 -33.51 -34.13 -1.45
C LYS A 40 -33.27 -35.29 -0.47
N GLY A 41 -34.05 -35.36 0.61
CA GLY A 41 -34.02 -36.48 1.54
C GLY A 41 -33.30 -36.26 2.87
N SER A 42 -32.76 -35.06 3.15
CA SER A 42 -32.22 -34.79 4.50
C SER A 42 -33.37 -34.64 5.50
N GLY A 43 -33.30 -35.35 6.61
CA GLY A 43 -34.24 -35.23 7.73
C GLY A 43 -34.05 -33.95 8.55
N ASP A 44 -32.97 -33.23 8.28
CA ASP A 44 -32.49 -32.11 9.07
C ASP A 44 -32.91 -30.77 8.43
N GLU A 45 -33.80 -30.03 9.10
CA GLU A 45 -34.31 -28.74 8.63
C GLU A 45 -33.18 -27.68 8.51
N ALA A 46 -31.98 -27.94 9.04
CA ALA A 46 -30.81 -27.05 9.02
C ALA A 46 -30.05 -27.05 7.68
N VAL A 47 -30.08 -28.14 6.90
CA VAL A 47 -29.33 -28.24 5.63
C VAL A 47 -30.31 -28.49 4.48
N LYS A 48 -31.01 -27.42 4.11
CA LYS A 48 -31.97 -27.43 2.98
C LYS A 48 -31.29 -27.28 1.64
N THR A 49 -30.15 -26.60 1.60
CA THR A 49 -29.44 -26.26 0.38
C THR A 49 -27.93 -26.39 0.56
N TYR A 50 -27.26 -26.87 -0.48
CA TYR A 50 -25.81 -26.93 -0.57
C TYR A 50 -25.31 -26.20 -1.83
N ALA A 51 -24.00 -26.01 -1.90
CA ALA A 51 -23.32 -25.45 -3.05
C ALA A 51 -22.09 -26.31 -3.37
N LEU A 52 -21.75 -26.39 -4.65
CA LEU A 52 -20.52 -27.03 -5.12
C LEU A 52 -19.69 -25.98 -5.83
N PHE A 53 -18.39 -25.98 -5.57
CA PHE A 53 -17.48 -25.02 -6.16
C PHE A 53 -16.15 -25.71 -6.48
N ILE A 54 -15.68 -25.50 -7.71
CA ILE A 54 -14.38 -25.97 -8.18
C ILE A 54 -13.66 -24.75 -8.76
N GLY A 55 -12.44 -24.53 -8.27
CA GLY A 55 -11.56 -23.47 -8.74
C GLY A 55 -10.22 -24.06 -9.17
N ASP A 56 -9.75 -23.65 -10.34
CA ASP A 56 -8.44 -24.03 -10.86
C ASP A 56 -7.74 -22.87 -11.54
N THR A 57 -6.41 -22.90 -11.48
CA THR A 57 -5.58 -21.99 -12.26
C THR A 57 -5.02 -22.74 -13.45
N VAL A 58 -5.19 -22.18 -14.65
CA VAL A 58 -4.77 -22.77 -15.91
C VAL A 58 -3.85 -21.83 -16.69
N LEU A 59 -2.86 -22.40 -17.36
CA LEU A 59 -1.98 -21.74 -18.30
C LEU A 59 -2.46 -22.02 -19.73
N VAL A 60 -2.68 -20.96 -20.51
CA VAL A 60 -3.13 -21.08 -21.90
C VAL A 60 -1.95 -21.50 -22.79
N ASN A 61 -2.13 -22.61 -23.49
CA ASN A 61 -1.19 -23.13 -24.47
C ASN A 61 -1.60 -22.74 -25.90
N GLU A 62 -0.67 -22.91 -26.85
CA GLU A 62 -0.90 -22.66 -28.27
C GLU A 62 -1.23 -23.97 -28.98
N GLY A 63 -2.40 -24.07 -29.61
CA GLY A 63 -2.83 -25.25 -30.37
C GLY A 63 -3.02 -26.53 -29.53
N GLN A 64 -2.94 -26.43 -28.20
CA GLN A 64 -3.06 -27.54 -27.25
C GLN A 64 -3.99 -27.16 -26.10
N PRO A 65 -4.61 -28.13 -25.41
CA PRO A 65 -5.40 -27.86 -24.21
C PRO A 65 -4.60 -27.08 -23.15
N ALA A 66 -5.28 -26.23 -22.38
CA ALA A 66 -4.65 -25.46 -21.32
C ALA A 66 -4.07 -26.37 -20.22
N THR A 67 -2.90 -26.03 -19.69
CA THR A 67 -2.25 -26.78 -18.62
C THR A 67 -2.82 -26.36 -17.27
N ILE A 68 -3.33 -27.31 -16.48
CA ILE A 68 -3.75 -27.07 -15.10
C ILE A 68 -2.51 -27.00 -14.22
N ILE A 69 -2.32 -25.89 -13.51
CA ILE A 69 -1.17 -25.71 -12.60
C ILE A 69 -1.54 -25.97 -11.13
N THR A 70 -2.83 -26.04 -10.81
CA THR A 70 -3.37 -26.42 -9.49
C THR A 70 -3.71 -27.92 -9.45
N ASN A 71 -2.69 -28.76 -9.54
CA ASN A 71 -2.86 -30.21 -9.47
C ASN A 71 -3.17 -30.67 -8.03
N SER A 72 -4.43 -31.04 -7.79
CA SER A 72 -4.89 -31.67 -6.56
C SER A 72 -5.77 -32.88 -6.84
N LYS A 73 -5.85 -33.81 -5.88
CA LYS A 73 -6.72 -34.98 -5.98
C LYS A 73 -8.17 -34.55 -5.73
N LYS A 74 -8.96 -34.40 -6.81
CA LYS A 74 -10.37 -33.92 -6.75
C LYS A 74 -11.43 -35.02 -6.81
N LYS A 75 -11.02 -36.29 -6.90
CA LYS A 75 -12.00 -37.40 -6.84
C LYS A 75 -12.63 -37.43 -5.45
N LEU A 76 -13.93 -37.72 -5.39
CA LEU A 76 -14.73 -37.72 -4.16
C LEU A 76 -14.05 -38.46 -3.00
N LYS A 77 -13.48 -39.65 -3.26
CA LYS A 77 -12.73 -40.44 -2.27
C LYS A 77 -11.55 -39.73 -1.59
N ASN A 78 -11.02 -38.65 -2.17
CA ASN A 78 -9.92 -37.89 -1.59
C ASN A 78 -10.38 -36.58 -0.92
N ILE A 79 -11.66 -36.21 -1.05
CA ILE A 79 -12.22 -34.94 -0.56
C ILE A 79 -13.44 -35.11 0.36
N ALA A 80 -14.03 -36.30 0.38
CA ALA A 80 -15.10 -36.67 1.30
C ALA A 80 -14.49 -37.29 2.56
N ILE A 81 -14.86 -36.75 3.72
CA ILE A 81 -14.57 -37.32 5.02
C ILE A 81 -15.85 -38.02 5.46
N PHE A 82 -15.75 -39.33 5.67
CA PHE A 82 -16.81 -40.12 6.29
C PHE A 82 -16.44 -40.30 7.75
N ILE A 83 -17.33 -39.91 8.66
CA ILE A 83 -17.18 -40.15 10.09
C ILE A 83 -17.71 -41.57 10.30
N LYS A 84 -16.85 -42.48 10.77
CA LYS A 84 -17.24 -43.82 11.21
C LYS A 84 -17.56 -43.77 12.70
N ASP A 85 -18.68 -44.38 13.10
CA ASP A 85 -19.01 -44.58 14.51
C ASP A 85 -18.25 -45.81 15.04
N GLU A 86 -17.80 -45.80 16.31
CA GLU A 86 -16.85 -46.76 16.94
C GLU A 86 -17.30 -48.24 16.99
N GLU A 87 -18.45 -48.62 16.41
CA GLU A 87 -18.98 -49.99 16.42
C GLU A 87 -18.69 -50.80 15.13
N GLU A 88 -18.13 -50.19 14.07
CA GLU A 88 -17.90 -50.83 12.77
C GLU A 88 -16.40 -51.06 12.43
N GLU A 89 -15.51 -51.18 13.41
CA GLU A 89 -14.08 -51.45 13.17
C GLU A 89 -13.74 -52.94 12.89
N GLU A 90 -14.63 -53.90 13.17
CA GLU A 90 -14.29 -55.34 13.06
C GLU A 90 -14.57 -55.99 11.69
N GLU A 91 -15.36 -55.37 10.79
CA GLU A 91 -15.77 -56.03 9.52
C GLU A 91 -15.02 -55.56 8.26
N GLU A 92 -14.31 -54.43 8.29
CA GLU A 92 -13.69 -53.86 7.07
C GLU A 92 -12.32 -54.45 6.69
N GLU A 93 -11.66 -55.24 7.55
CA GLU A 93 -10.37 -55.88 7.19
C GLU A 93 -10.52 -57.06 6.21
N GLU A 94 -11.72 -57.61 6.01
CA GLU A 94 -11.91 -58.79 5.14
C GLU A 94 -12.29 -58.47 3.68
N GLU A 95 -12.82 -57.28 3.36
CA GLU A 95 -13.41 -57.01 2.03
C GLU A 95 -12.53 -56.24 1.02
N GLU A 96 -11.34 -55.72 1.38
CA GLU A 96 -10.44 -55.04 0.43
C GLU A 96 -9.83 -55.96 -0.66
N LYS A 97 -10.16 -57.26 -0.65
CA LYS A 97 -9.59 -58.27 -1.56
C LYS A 97 -10.46 -58.71 -2.73
N GLU A 98 -11.58 -58.10 -3.09
CA GLU A 98 -12.28 -58.50 -4.33
C GLU A 98 -12.94 -57.34 -5.08
N GLY A 99 -12.77 -57.32 -6.41
CA GLY A 99 -12.89 -56.12 -7.22
C GLY A 99 -14.27 -55.82 -7.82
N LYS A 100 -14.39 -54.55 -8.23
CA LYS A 100 -15.25 -54.00 -9.30
C LYS A 100 -16.78 -54.00 -9.12
N THR A 101 -17.31 -52.82 -9.49
CA THR A 101 -18.53 -52.54 -10.28
C THR A 101 -19.75 -51.96 -9.52
N LYS A 102 -20.04 -50.70 -9.87
CA LYS A 102 -21.35 -50.02 -10.06
C LYS A 102 -22.45 -49.98 -8.99
N GLU A 103 -22.88 -48.73 -8.79
CA GLU A 103 -24.26 -48.21 -8.76
C GLU A 103 -25.13 -48.38 -7.48
N GLU A 104 -25.44 -47.21 -6.92
CA GLU A 104 -26.74 -46.76 -6.38
C GLU A 104 -27.18 -47.12 -4.93
N GLU A 105 -27.19 -46.05 -4.12
CA GLU A 105 -28.06 -45.66 -2.97
C GLU A 105 -29.55 -46.14 -3.02
N PRO A 106 -30.49 -45.89 -2.03
CA PRO A 106 -30.45 -44.90 -0.91
C PRO A 106 -31.21 -45.18 0.45
N ILE A 107 -30.86 -44.36 1.46
CA ILE A 107 -31.68 -43.48 2.37
C ILE A 107 -32.71 -44.06 3.38
N LEU A 108 -32.65 -43.56 4.64
CA LEU A 108 -33.68 -42.84 5.45
C LEU A 108 -33.27 -42.82 6.96
N GLY A 109 -33.36 -41.77 7.79
CA GLY A 109 -33.85 -40.39 7.71
C GLY A 109 -33.99 -39.74 9.12
N ARG A 110 -34.43 -38.46 9.16
CA ARG A 110 -35.14 -37.69 10.24
C ARG A 110 -34.43 -37.48 11.59
N GLY A 111 -34.37 -36.32 12.25
CA GLY A 111 -34.95 -34.96 12.11
C GLY A 111 -35.16 -34.35 13.52
N GLY A 112 -35.15 -33.01 13.70
CA GLY A 112 -35.50 -32.43 15.01
C GLY A 112 -35.16 -30.96 15.32
N ARG A 113 -36.00 -30.04 14.81
CA ARG A 113 -36.36 -28.66 15.27
C ARG A 113 -35.90 -28.15 16.65
N ARG A 114 -35.62 -26.83 16.74
CA ARG A 114 -36.36 -25.85 17.61
C ARG A 114 -35.97 -24.37 17.39
N THR A 115 -36.98 -23.57 17.00
CA THR A 115 -37.41 -22.22 17.46
C THR A 115 -36.48 -21.33 18.30
N ALA A 116 -36.34 -20.04 17.90
CA ALA A 116 -36.77 -18.86 18.68
C ALA A 116 -36.32 -17.55 18.01
N ILE A 117 -37.31 -16.78 17.52
CA ILE A 117 -37.19 -15.35 17.21
C ILE A 117 -37.37 -14.62 18.53
N LEU A 118 -36.43 -13.74 18.90
CA LEU A 118 -36.63 -12.78 19.98
C LEU A 118 -35.88 -11.47 19.71
N ASP A 119 -36.67 -10.41 19.75
CA ASP A 119 -36.36 -8.99 19.66
C ASP A 119 -35.18 -8.53 20.51
N SER A 120 -34.26 -7.80 19.89
CA SER A 120 -33.44 -6.78 20.57
C SER A 120 -32.81 -5.80 19.56
N LYS A 121 -33.65 -5.03 18.87
CA LYS A 121 -33.23 -3.76 18.25
C LYS A 121 -33.79 -2.60 19.06
N LEU A 122 -33.07 -2.25 20.13
CA LEU A 122 -33.35 -1.06 20.92
C LEU A 122 -32.94 0.19 20.13
N ARG A 123 -33.92 1.06 19.96
CA ARG A 123 -33.90 2.35 19.27
C ARG A 123 -32.90 3.33 19.89
N THR A 124 -32.05 3.91 19.05
CA THR A 124 -31.53 5.27 19.19
C THR A 124 -31.60 5.95 17.82
N GLU A 125 -32.80 6.06 17.27
CA GLU A 125 -33.05 7.00 16.18
C GLU A 125 -33.08 8.41 16.79
N GLN A 126 -32.03 9.20 16.52
CA GLN A 126 -32.07 10.65 16.72
C GLN A 126 -33.31 11.21 16.03
N SER A 127 -34.09 12.02 16.74
CA SER A 127 -35.32 12.64 16.22
C SER A 127 -35.00 13.37 14.91
N ALA A 128 -35.92 13.29 13.94
CA ALA A 128 -35.80 14.03 12.67
C ALA A 128 -35.61 15.54 12.89
N GLU A 129 -36.02 16.05 14.05
CA GLU A 129 -35.85 17.43 14.49
C GLU A 129 -34.40 17.76 14.90
N GLU A 130 -33.70 16.84 15.58
CA GLU A 130 -32.29 16.99 15.92
C GLU A 130 -31.40 16.98 14.66
N LYS A 131 -31.71 16.12 13.69
CA LYS A 131 -31.04 16.11 12.38
C LYS A 131 -31.23 17.44 11.64
N ARG A 132 -32.42 18.04 11.70
CA ARG A 132 -32.67 19.38 11.12
C ARG A 132 -31.86 20.46 11.82
N GLN A 133 -31.79 20.44 13.15
CA GLN A 133 -31.07 21.45 13.92
C GLN A 133 -29.54 21.35 13.72
N GLN A 134 -28.99 20.14 13.67
CA GLN A 134 -27.57 19.92 13.34
C GLN A 134 -27.24 20.40 11.92
N ASN A 135 -28.13 20.13 10.96
CA ASN A 135 -27.91 20.55 9.58
C ASN A 135 -27.98 22.07 9.41
N GLN A 136 -28.89 22.75 10.13
CA GLN A 136 -28.92 24.22 10.19
C GLN A 136 -27.66 24.81 10.85
N LYS A 137 -27.14 24.18 11.91
CA LYS A 137 -25.90 24.61 12.58
C LYS A 137 -24.68 24.46 11.67
N LEU A 138 -24.56 23.32 10.97
CA LEU A 138 -23.50 23.08 9.99
C LEU A 138 -23.58 24.05 8.81
N LEU A 139 -24.79 24.36 8.33
CA LEU A 139 -25.00 25.34 7.28
C LEU A 139 -24.55 26.74 7.73
N ALA A 140 -24.89 27.14 8.96
CA ALA A 140 -24.48 28.42 9.53
C ALA A 140 -22.96 28.53 9.72
N GLU A 141 -22.29 27.46 10.15
CA GLU A 141 -20.82 27.42 10.23
C GLU A 141 -20.17 27.53 8.85
N ARG A 142 -20.68 26.80 7.85
CA ARG A 142 -20.18 26.89 6.46
C ARG A 142 -20.37 28.28 5.88
N LEU A 143 -21.50 28.92 6.17
CA LEU A 143 -21.80 30.29 5.71
C LEU A 143 -20.89 31.32 6.39
N ASN A 144 -20.61 31.15 7.69
CA ASN A 144 -19.66 31.98 8.43
C ASN A 144 -18.21 31.78 7.97
N GLN A 145 -17.80 30.56 7.64
CA GLN A 145 -16.48 30.30 7.06
C GLN A 145 -16.33 30.95 5.69
N ALA A 146 -17.31 30.79 4.80
CA ALA A 146 -17.30 31.44 3.49
C ALA A 146 -17.31 32.97 3.58
N ALA A 147 -18.03 33.55 4.55
CA ALA A 147 -18.02 34.99 4.82
C ALA A 147 -16.65 35.47 5.35
N LYS A 148 -16.02 34.71 6.26
CA LYS A 148 -14.66 34.98 6.74
C LYS A 148 -13.63 34.89 5.62
N ASP A 149 -13.73 33.89 4.75
CA ASP A 149 -12.84 33.73 3.60
C ASP A 149 -13.01 34.90 2.62
N ARG A 150 -14.26 35.32 2.34
CA ARG A 150 -14.53 36.49 1.50
C ARG A 150 -13.98 37.79 2.10
N LEU A 151 -14.11 37.98 3.42
CA LEU A 151 -13.53 39.12 4.15
C LEU A 151 -12.00 39.08 4.16
N ALA A 152 -11.40 37.90 4.28
CA ALA A 152 -9.96 37.71 4.20
C ALA A 152 -9.42 38.01 2.77
N SER A 153 -10.16 37.61 1.73
CA SER A 153 -9.86 37.97 0.34
C SER A 153 -9.98 39.48 0.07
N GLN A 154 -10.96 40.15 0.69
CA GLN A 154 -11.14 41.61 0.56
C GLN A 154 -10.05 42.43 1.29
N ARG A 155 -9.42 41.87 2.33
CA ARG A 155 -8.33 42.52 3.09
C ARG A 155 -6.95 42.41 2.45
N GLY A 156 -6.83 41.91 1.22
CA GLY A 156 -5.55 41.89 0.50
C GLY A 156 -4.48 41.01 1.14
N VAL A 157 -4.86 40.05 1.98
CA VAL A 157 -3.93 39.02 2.44
C VAL A 157 -3.76 38.03 1.30
N GLN A 158 -2.77 38.30 0.44
CA GLN A 158 -2.28 37.28 -0.49
C GLN A 158 -1.78 36.12 0.37
N LYS A 159 -2.58 35.06 0.49
CA LYS A 159 -2.07 33.76 0.89
C LYS A 159 -1.12 33.35 -0.23
N ASP A 160 0.18 33.52 0.02
CA ASP A 160 1.20 32.74 -0.66
C ASP A 160 0.88 31.26 -0.38
N GLU A 161 0.04 30.65 -1.21
CA GLU A 161 -0.06 29.20 -1.28
C GLU A 161 1.31 28.72 -1.77
N LYS A 162 2.21 28.45 -0.81
CA LYS A 162 3.46 27.75 -1.07
C LYS A 162 3.09 26.43 -1.71
N ILE A 163 3.27 26.36 -3.02
CA ILE A 163 3.15 25.16 -3.84
C ILE A 163 4.08 24.12 -3.20
N ARG A 164 3.52 23.18 -2.42
CA ARG A 164 4.24 21.99 -1.98
C ARG A 164 4.75 21.32 -3.24
N LYS A 165 6.08 21.16 -3.36
CA LYS A 165 6.67 20.40 -4.46
C LYS A 165 6.05 19.00 -4.42
N SER A 166 5.43 18.61 -5.53
CA SER A 166 4.80 17.29 -5.66
C SER A 166 5.87 16.21 -5.56
N ASN A 167 5.68 15.21 -4.70
CA ASN A 167 6.55 14.03 -4.53
C ASN A 167 6.46 13.03 -5.72
N VAL A 168 6.28 13.55 -6.93
CA VAL A 168 6.08 12.78 -8.17
C VAL A 168 7.41 12.70 -8.91
N SER A 169 7.85 11.48 -9.23
CA SER A 169 9.10 11.26 -9.96
C SER A 169 9.08 11.87 -11.36
N TYR A 170 8.21 11.39 -12.23
CA TYR A 170 8.09 11.86 -13.60
C TYR A 170 6.60 12.02 -13.95
N LYS A 171 6.24 13.14 -14.59
CA LYS A 171 4.86 13.39 -15.04
C LYS A 171 4.59 12.86 -16.44
N SER A 172 5.64 12.65 -17.24
CA SER A 172 5.53 12.22 -18.63
C SER A 172 6.74 11.36 -19.01
N VAL A 173 6.54 10.45 -19.97
CA VAL A 173 7.60 9.54 -20.47
C VAL A 173 8.81 10.31 -21.01
N ASN A 174 8.60 11.51 -21.56
CA ASN A 174 9.68 12.37 -22.07
C ASN A 174 10.67 12.85 -21.00
N GLN A 175 10.25 12.86 -19.73
CA GLN A 175 11.10 13.26 -18.59
C GLN A 175 11.97 12.11 -18.10
N MET A 176 11.71 10.88 -18.56
CA MET A 176 12.50 9.70 -18.19
C MET A 176 13.90 9.79 -18.81
N PRO A 177 14.98 9.59 -18.02
CA PRO A 177 16.34 9.56 -18.51
C PRO A 177 16.51 8.51 -19.61
N LYS A 178 17.12 8.92 -20.74
CA LYS A 178 17.42 8.05 -21.89
C LYS A 178 18.87 7.54 -21.88
N GLU A 179 19.52 7.64 -20.73
CA GLU A 179 20.91 7.23 -20.51
C GLU A 179 21.11 5.74 -20.82
N PRO A 180 22.31 5.34 -21.28
CA PRO A 180 22.60 3.94 -21.59
C PRO A 180 22.43 3.04 -20.36
N GLU A 181 22.72 3.54 -19.16
CA GLU A 181 22.54 2.80 -17.91
C GLU A 181 21.10 2.34 -17.69
N VAL A 182 20.11 3.15 -18.08
CA VAL A 182 18.69 2.77 -17.96
C VAL A 182 18.31 1.72 -19.01
N LYS A 183 18.88 1.82 -20.22
CA LYS A 183 18.66 0.84 -21.31
C LYS A 183 19.31 -0.50 -21.02
N GLU A 184 20.47 -0.49 -20.38
CA GLU A 184 21.22 -1.67 -19.93
C GLU A 184 20.66 -2.28 -18.64
N LEU A 185 19.52 -1.78 -18.14
CA LEU A 185 18.88 -2.25 -16.91
C LEU A 185 19.80 -2.15 -15.68
N LYS A 186 20.63 -1.10 -15.62
CA LYS A 186 21.39 -0.72 -14.43
C LYS A 186 20.53 0.17 -13.53
N ILE A 187 20.95 0.29 -12.27
CA ILE A 187 20.21 1.10 -11.30
C ILE A 187 20.68 2.53 -11.49
N PHE A 188 19.76 3.41 -11.88
CA PHE A 188 20.08 4.80 -12.15
C PHE A 188 19.48 5.71 -11.09
N VAL A 189 20.22 6.74 -10.68
CA VAL A 189 19.74 7.74 -9.71
C VAL A 189 19.69 9.09 -10.39
N ASP A 190 18.48 9.58 -10.64
CA ASP A 190 18.25 10.92 -11.14
C ASP A 190 18.29 11.93 -9.98
N LYS A 191 19.38 12.70 -9.90
CA LYS A 191 19.55 13.75 -8.89
C LYS A 191 18.65 14.96 -9.11
N LYS A 192 18.20 15.21 -10.34
CA LYS A 192 17.38 16.38 -10.71
C LYS A 192 15.93 16.20 -10.27
N TYR A 193 15.39 15.00 -10.49
CA TYR A 193 14.03 14.62 -10.09
C TYR A 193 13.97 13.81 -8.79
N GLU A 194 15.10 13.69 -8.09
CA GLU A 194 15.22 13.00 -6.79
C GLU A 194 14.56 11.61 -6.83
N SER A 195 14.81 10.89 -7.92
CA SER A 195 14.15 9.63 -8.24
C SER A 195 15.16 8.55 -8.59
N VAL A 196 14.88 7.34 -8.13
CA VAL A 196 15.70 6.15 -8.34
C VAL A 196 14.97 5.25 -9.34
N ILE A 197 15.64 4.89 -10.42
CA ILE A 197 15.10 3.98 -11.44
C ILE A 197 15.61 2.58 -11.13
N LEU A 198 14.68 1.69 -10.82
CA LEU A 198 14.93 0.31 -10.44
C LEU A 198 14.40 -0.63 -11.53
N PRO A 199 15.24 -1.52 -12.08
CA PRO A 199 14.81 -2.50 -13.06
C PRO A 199 14.03 -3.64 -12.38
N ILE A 200 12.73 -3.75 -12.67
CA ILE A 200 11.86 -4.82 -12.17
C ILE A 200 11.52 -5.73 -13.35
N PHE A 201 12.05 -6.95 -13.36
CA PHE A 201 11.82 -7.96 -14.40
C PHE A 201 11.94 -7.41 -15.84
N GLY A 202 12.97 -6.60 -16.10
CA GLY A 202 13.23 -6.01 -17.42
C GLY A 202 12.55 -4.67 -17.70
N ILE A 203 11.79 -4.13 -16.73
CA ILE A 203 11.11 -2.84 -16.84
C ILE A 203 11.79 -1.80 -15.94
N PRO A 204 12.27 -0.66 -16.45
CA PRO A 204 12.81 0.41 -15.62
C PRO A 204 11.68 1.16 -14.92
N VAL A 205 11.53 0.96 -13.60
CA VAL A 205 10.46 1.57 -12.80
C VAL A 205 11.02 2.70 -11.93
N PRO A 206 10.52 3.94 -12.05
CA PRO A 206 10.98 5.07 -11.25
C PRO A 206 10.30 5.13 -9.88
N TYR A 207 11.09 5.35 -8.83
CA TYR A 207 10.65 5.54 -7.46
C TYR A 207 11.19 6.86 -6.90
N HIS A 208 10.31 7.72 -6.36
CA HIS A 208 10.72 8.97 -5.73
C HIS A 208 11.42 8.71 -4.40
N ILE A 209 12.45 9.48 -4.04
CA ILE A 209 13.23 9.27 -2.81
C ILE A 209 12.37 9.32 -1.54
N SER A 210 11.26 10.08 -1.54
CA SER A 210 10.32 10.14 -0.41
C SER A 210 9.61 8.81 -0.13
N THR A 211 9.61 7.88 -1.09
CA THR A 211 9.01 6.54 -0.92
C THR A 211 10.00 5.53 -0.35
N ILE A 212 11.30 5.86 -0.33
CA ILE A 212 12.37 4.99 0.16
C ILE A 212 12.65 5.29 1.63
N LYS A 213 12.45 4.30 2.49
CA LYS A 213 12.70 4.39 3.94
C LYS A 213 14.19 4.34 4.25
N ASN A 214 14.87 3.29 3.81
CA ASN A 214 16.31 3.14 3.99
C ASN A 214 16.90 2.18 2.94
N ILE A 215 18.22 2.16 2.86
CA ILE A 215 18.98 1.28 1.98
C ILE A 215 20.13 0.64 2.76
N SER A 216 20.31 -0.66 2.59
CA SER A 216 21.38 -1.44 3.20
C SER A 216 22.12 -2.23 2.14
N GLN A 217 23.44 -2.32 2.29
CA GLN A 217 24.29 -3.10 1.42
C GLN A 217 25.03 -4.15 2.24
N SER A 218 25.05 -5.39 1.77
CA SER A 218 25.85 -6.47 2.33
C SER A 218 26.68 -7.14 1.23
N VAL A 219 27.84 -7.66 1.59
CA VAL A 219 28.73 -8.40 0.69
C VAL A 219 28.96 -9.77 1.30
N GLU A 220 28.59 -10.82 0.57
CA GLU A 220 28.74 -12.21 0.98
C GLU A 220 29.51 -12.96 -0.10
N GLY A 221 30.80 -13.19 0.15
CA GLY A 221 31.71 -13.82 -0.81
C GLY A 221 31.73 -13.09 -2.16
N ASP A 222 31.36 -13.82 -3.21
CA ASP A 222 31.38 -13.34 -4.59
C ASP A 222 30.14 -12.54 -4.98
N TYR A 223 29.22 -12.28 -4.06
CA TYR A 223 27.99 -11.54 -4.33
C TYR A 223 27.85 -10.29 -3.46
N THR A 224 27.35 -9.22 -4.07
CA THR A 224 26.91 -8.02 -3.36
C THR A 224 25.39 -7.94 -3.41
N TYR A 225 24.80 -7.66 -2.25
CA TYR A 225 23.37 -7.46 -2.08
C TYR A 225 23.07 -5.99 -1.78
N LEU A 226 22.07 -5.44 -2.45
CA LEU A 226 21.53 -4.11 -2.18
C LEU A 226 20.05 -4.24 -1.85
N ARG A 227 19.70 -4.04 -0.58
CA ARG A 227 18.32 -4.05 -0.10
C ARG A 227 17.81 -2.63 0.05
N ILE A 228 16.70 -2.34 -0.60
CA ILE A 228 15.99 -1.06 -0.58
C ILE A 228 14.67 -1.29 0.13
N ASN A 229 14.47 -0.62 1.24
CA ASN A 229 13.22 -0.67 2.02
C ASN A 229 12.38 0.56 1.69
N PHE A 230 11.09 0.35 1.45
CA PHE A 230 10.13 1.38 1.11
C PHE A 230 9.22 1.70 2.30
N PHE A 231 8.59 2.86 2.25
CA PHE A 231 7.54 3.21 3.19
C PHE A 231 6.25 2.47 2.82
N HIS A 232 5.72 1.70 3.77
CA HIS A 232 4.43 1.02 3.67
C HIS A 232 3.64 1.25 4.97
N PRO A 233 2.29 1.17 4.93
CA PRO A 233 1.47 1.16 6.14
C PRO A 233 1.97 0.10 7.13
N GLY A 234 2.05 0.46 8.41
CA GLY A 234 2.64 -0.40 9.45
C GLY A 234 4.18 -0.36 9.56
N ALA A 235 4.91 0.17 8.58
CA ALA A 235 6.36 0.40 8.72
C ALA A 235 6.70 1.54 9.69
N ALA A 236 5.72 2.39 9.97
CA ALA A 236 5.79 3.57 10.84
C ALA A 236 5.04 3.33 12.15
N LEU A 237 5.27 2.18 12.81
CA LEU A 237 4.94 2.04 14.23
C LEU A 237 5.85 2.98 15.01
N GLY A 238 5.36 4.18 15.33
CA GLY A 238 6.00 5.03 16.34
C GLY A 238 5.85 6.53 16.16
N ARG A 239 5.60 7.05 14.96
CA ARG A 239 5.42 8.51 14.78
C ARG A 239 4.50 8.80 13.61
N ASN A 240 3.52 9.66 13.85
CA ASN A 240 2.74 10.38 12.83
C ASN A 240 3.63 11.35 12.02
N GLU A 241 4.84 10.94 11.65
CA GLU A 241 5.81 11.71 10.90
C GLU A 241 5.67 11.37 9.41
N GLY A 242 4.97 12.25 8.70
CA GLY A 242 5.37 12.65 7.35
C GLY A 242 4.63 12.01 6.18
N ASN A 243 4.42 10.69 6.16
CA ASN A 243 3.85 10.05 4.97
C ASN A 243 2.34 9.82 5.11
N VAL A 244 1.57 10.83 4.74
CA VAL A 244 0.13 10.68 4.49
C VAL A 244 -0.02 9.85 3.22
N PHE A 245 -0.28 8.55 3.40
CA PHE A 245 -0.66 7.70 2.28
C PHE A 245 -2.09 8.05 1.88
N PRO A 246 -2.33 8.50 0.63
CA PRO A 246 -3.68 8.89 0.20
C PRO A 246 -4.65 7.71 0.20
N ASN A 247 -4.15 6.47 0.12
CA ASN A 247 -4.94 5.26 0.23
C ASN A 247 -4.22 4.22 1.12
N PRO A 248 -4.61 4.04 2.39
CA PRO A 248 -3.95 3.10 3.31
C PRO A 248 -4.23 1.62 2.97
N GLU A 249 -5.31 1.32 2.23
CA GLU A 249 -5.70 -0.04 1.83
C GLU A 249 -5.04 -0.50 0.51
N ALA A 250 -4.24 0.37 -0.12
CA ALA A 250 -3.52 0.01 -1.34
C ALA A 250 -2.42 -1.04 -1.04
N THR A 251 -2.05 -1.82 -2.05
CA THR A 251 -0.88 -2.71 -1.93
C THR A 251 0.40 -1.91 -2.05
N PHE A 252 1.27 -2.01 -1.05
CA PHE A 252 2.54 -1.30 -1.01
C PHE A 252 3.71 -2.27 -1.14
N LEU A 253 4.74 -1.82 -1.85
CA LEU A 253 6.03 -2.49 -1.89
C LEU A 253 6.72 -2.31 -0.54
N LYS A 254 7.17 -3.41 0.07
CA LYS A 254 7.91 -3.38 1.35
C LYS A 254 9.41 -3.22 1.13
N GLU A 255 10.00 -4.14 0.38
CA GLU A 255 11.43 -4.16 0.13
C GLU A 255 11.75 -4.82 -1.22
N ILE A 256 12.86 -4.40 -1.82
CA ILE A 256 13.47 -5.05 -2.98
C ILE A 256 14.92 -5.33 -2.63
N THR A 257 15.41 -6.53 -2.98
CA THR A 257 16.82 -6.87 -2.85
C THR A 257 17.39 -7.24 -4.22
N TYR A 258 18.40 -6.50 -4.65
CA TYR A 258 19.22 -6.86 -5.82
C TYR A 258 20.44 -7.64 -5.39
N ARG A 259 20.84 -8.60 -6.22
CA ARG A 259 22.08 -9.36 -6.08
C ARG A 259 22.91 -9.20 -7.36
N SER A 260 24.19 -8.90 -7.21
CA SER A 260 25.14 -8.86 -8.34
C SER A 260 26.42 -9.60 -7.99
N THR A 261 27.06 -10.19 -8.99
CA THR A 261 28.37 -10.81 -8.87
C THR A 261 29.47 -9.76 -8.71
N ASN A 262 30.48 -10.11 -7.92
CA ASN A 262 31.75 -9.40 -7.74
C ASN A 262 32.83 -9.94 -8.68
N VAL A 263 32.57 -11.06 -9.34
CA VAL A 263 33.46 -11.66 -10.34
C VAL A 263 33.52 -10.77 -11.56
N LYS A 264 34.74 -10.49 -12.00
CA LYS A 264 35.04 -9.69 -13.18
C LYS A 264 35.28 -10.63 -14.35
N GLU A 265 34.40 -10.59 -15.35
CA GLU A 265 34.62 -11.35 -16.59
C GLU A 265 35.79 -10.75 -17.40
N PRO A 266 36.61 -11.57 -18.10
CA PRO A 266 37.70 -11.08 -18.93
C PRO A 266 37.16 -10.18 -20.05
N GLY A 267 37.42 -8.87 -19.95
CA GLY A 267 36.98 -7.86 -20.92
C GLY A 267 36.09 -6.76 -20.34
N GLU A 268 35.52 -6.95 -19.14
CA GLU A 268 34.76 -5.88 -18.47
C GLU A 268 35.69 -4.96 -17.68
N ILE A 269 35.43 -3.65 -17.71
CA ILE A 269 36.25 -2.65 -17.01
C ILE A 269 36.02 -2.70 -15.49
N SER A 270 34.78 -2.98 -15.08
CA SER A 270 34.36 -2.98 -13.68
C SER A 270 33.42 -4.14 -13.41
N ALA A 271 33.49 -4.71 -12.21
CA ALA A 271 32.57 -5.77 -11.81
C ALA A 271 31.12 -5.24 -11.81
N PRO A 272 30.12 -6.06 -12.15
CA PRO A 272 28.71 -5.68 -12.10
C PRO A 272 28.27 -5.11 -10.74
N SER A 273 28.89 -5.55 -9.64
CA SER A 273 28.64 -5.01 -8.29
C SER A 273 29.05 -3.54 -8.09
N SER A 274 29.88 -2.97 -8.97
CA SER A 274 30.24 -1.55 -8.94
C SER A 274 29.02 -0.63 -9.13
N ASN A 275 28.03 -1.07 -9.92
CA ASN A 275 26.77 -0.37 -10.09
C ASN A 275 25.99 -0.31 -8.76
N LEU A 276 25.88 -1.43 -8.03
CA LEU A 276 25.22 -1.46 -6.72
C LEU A 276 25.91 -0.55 -5.70
N ASN A 277 27.25 -0.57 -5.66
CA ASN A 277 28.06 0.30 -4.80
C ASN A 277 27.82 1.78 -5.09
N THR A 278 27.78 2.14 -6.38
CA THR A 278 27.58 3.52 -6.83
C THR A 278 26.16 3.98 -6.52
N ALA A 279 25.17 3.15 -6.84
CA ALA A 279 23.76 3.41 -6.53
C ALA A 279 23.55 3.62 -5.01
N PHE A 280 24.14 2.77 -4.16
CA PHE A 280 24.05 2.92 -2.71
C PHE A 280 24.53 4.29 -2.20
N ARG A 281 25.69 4.74 -2.70
CA ARG A 281 26.27 6.05 -2.33
C ARG A 281 25.38 7.20 -2.81
N LEU A 282 24.94 7.15 -4.06
CA LEU A 282 24.11 8.19 -4.67
C LEU A 282 22.74 8.30 -3.99
N ILE A 283 22.08 7.17 -3.70
CA ILE A 283 20.80 7.14 -3.00
C ILE A 283 20.94 7.75 -1.60
N LYS A 284 21.99 7.40 -0.84
CA LYS A 284 22.26 8.01 0.47
C LYS A 284 22.51 9.51 0.39
N GLU A 285 23.23 9.98 -0.62
CA GLU A 285 23.49 11.41 -0.84
C GLU A 285 22.18 12.17 -1.08
N VAL A 286 21.33 11.68 -1.98
CA VAL A 286 20.02 12.27 -2.30
C VAL A 286 19.09 12.22 -1.10
N GLN A 287 19.06 11.10 -0.37
CA GLN A 287 18.22 10.95 0.83
C GLN A 287 18.62 11.93 1.94
N LYS A 288 19.93 12.16 2.15
CA LYS A 288 20.41 13.16 3.12
C LYS A 288 19.98 14.57 2.72
N LYS A 289 20.17 14.94 1.45
CA LYS A 289 19.76 16.26 0.91
C LYS A 289 18.25 16.47 1.04
N PHE A 290 17.46 15.46 0.74
CA PHE A 290 16.00 15.51 0.85
C PHE A 290 15.55 15.74 2.29
N LYS A 291 16.07 14.96 3.25
CA LYS A 291 15.72 15.09 4.68
C LYS A 291 16.10 16.44 5.26
N THR A 292 17.28 16.97 4.91
CA THR A 292 17.70 18.31 5.36
C THR A 292 16.77 19.39 4.82
N ARG A 293 16.41 19.34 3.54
CA ARG A 293 15.47 20.31 2.94
C ARG A 293 14.07 20.21 3.56
N GLU A 294 13.55 19.01 3.77
CA GLU A 294 12.24 18.81 4.39
C GLU A 294 12.22 19.32 5.85
N ALA A 295 13.31 19.12 6.60
CA ALA A 295 13.46 19.67 7.95
C ALA A 295 13.49 21.20 7.93
N GLU A 296 14.27 21.81 7.03
CA GLU A 296 14.32 23.27 6.87
C GLU A 296 12.97 23.87 6.43
N GLU A 297 12.23 23.19 5.55
CA GLU A 297 10.88 23.62 5.15
C GLU A 297 9.91 23.53 6.32
N ARG A 298 9.96 22.47 7.12
CA ARG A 298 9.15 22.31 8.33
C ARG A 298 9.49 23.38 9.37
N GLU A 299 10.76 23.71 9.57
CA GLU A 299 11.18 24.81 10.44
C GLU A 299 10.67 26.16 9.92
N LYS A 300 10.76 26.40 8.60
CA LYS A 300 10.21 27.61 7.95
C LYS A 300 8.69 27.69 7.99
N GLU A 301 7.98 26.57 8.04
CA GLU A 301 6.52 26.51 8.25
C GLU A 301 6.15 26.79 9.72
N GLY A 302 6.97 26.34 10.67
CA GLY A 302 6.80 26.63 12.10
C GLY A 302 7.14 28.07 12.49
N ILE A 303 7.92 28.79 11.67
CA ILE A 303 8.20 30.21 11.86
C ILE A 303 6.99 31.04 11.43
N VAL A 304 6.20 31.45 12.42
CA VAL A 304 5.19 32.49 12.24
C VAL A 304 5.91 33.79 11.91
N LYS A 305 5.71 34.32 10.69
CA LYS A 305 6.20 35.65 10.34
C LYS A 305 5.49 36.67 11.23
N GLN A 306 6.23 37.24 12.19
CA GLN A 306 5.75 38.35 13.01
C GLN A 306 5.82 39.65 12.22
N ASP A 307 5.02 40.62 12.64
CA ASP A 307 4.99 41.95 12.05
C ASP A 307 6.32 42.69 12.26
N THR A 308 6.66 43.64 11.40
CA THR A 308 7.95 44.35 11.53
C THR A 308 7.96 45.21 12.78
N LEU A 309 9.00 45.05 13.62
CA LEU A 309 9.14 45.82 14.86
C LEU A 309 9.35 47.31 14.56
N VAL A 310 8.49 48.16 15.13
CA VAL A 310 8.54 49.61 15.00
C VAL A 310 9.47 50.16 16.09
N LEU A 311 10.71 50.42 15.71
CA LEU A 311 11.76 50.92 16.59
C LEU A 311 11.38 52.31 17.13
N SER A 312 11.04 52.38 18.43
CA SER A 312 10.92 53.65 19.14
C SER A 312 12.30 54.28 19.31
N SER A 313 12.49 55.51 18.82
CA SER A 313 13.75 56.27 18.94
C SER A 313 13.89 57.04 20.28
N ASN A 314 12.92 56.88 21.20
CA ASN A 314 12.94 57.59 22.47
C ASN A 314 14.06 57.08 23.40
N LYS A 315 14.84 58.01 23.97
CA LYS A 315 15.93 57.71 24.92
C LYS A 315 15.47 57.05 26.23
N GLY A 316 14.16 56.97 26.48
CA GLY A 316 13.55 56.37 27.67
C GLY A 316 13.08 54.92 27.52
N ASN A 317 13.40 54.23 26.42
CA ASN A 317 13.00 52.83 26.26
C ASN A 317 13.64 51.93 27.33
N PRO A 318 12.91 50.96 27.91
CA PRO A 318 13.47 49.94 28.80
C PRO A 318 14.54 49.12 28.06
N LYS A 319 15.76 49.09 28.60
CA LYS A 319 16.88 48.30 28.07
C LYS A 319 17.49 47.46 29.17
N LEU A 320 17.64 46.16 28.93
CA LEU A 320 18.30 45.24 29.85
C LEU A 320 19.53 44.63 29.18
N LYS A 321 20.70 44.82 29.80
CA LYS A 321 22.00 44.33 29.29
C LYS A 321 22.31 42.94 29.85
N ASP A 322 23.29 42.28 29.25
CA ASP A 322 23.85 40.99 29.68
C ASP A 322 22.83 39.85 29.75
N LEU A 323 21.90 39.83 28.81
CA LEU A 323 20.92 38.76 28.67
C LEU A 323 21.40 37.68 27.70
N TYR A 324 20.99 36.44 27.96
CA TYR A 324 21.22 35.30 27.08
C TYR A 324 19.89 34.84 26.48
N ILE A 325 19.83 34.73 25.15
CA ILE A 325 18.64 34.21 24.45
C ILE A 325 18.62 32.68 24.46
N ARG A 326 17.45 32.07 24.74
CA ARG A 326 17.22 30.63 24.59
C ARG A 326 15.87 30.40 23.90
N PRO A 327 15.80 29.61 22.81
CA PRO A 327 16.90 28.88 22.16
C PRO A 327 17.95 29.80 21.53
N ASN A 328 19.21 29.36 21.49
CA ASN A 328 20.29 30.16 20.92
C ASN A 328 20.09 30.29 19.39
N ILE A 329 20.25 31.49 18.85
CA ILE A 329 20.19 31.75 17.40
C ILE A 329 21.37 31.07 16.68
N TYR A 330 22.52 30.94 17.35
CA TYR A 330 23.73 30.30 16.85
C TYR A 330 24.24 29.23 17.82
N SER A 331 25.16 28.39 17.35
CA SER A 331 25.79 27.35 18.18
C SER A 331 26.56 27.90 19.40
N LYS A 332 26.91 29.19 19.41
CA LYS A 332 27.62 29.85 20.53
C LYS A 332 26.65 30.69 21.37
N ARG A 333 26.91 30.74 22.67
CA ARG A 333 26.16 31.60 23.61
C ARG A 333 26.48 33.07 23.30
N ILE A 334 25.46 33.84 22.93
CA ILE A 334 25.58 35.28 22.66
C ILE A 334 24.94 36.02 23.83
N SER A 335 25.69 36.94 24.45
CA SER A 335 25.14 37.95 25.35
C SER A 335 24.67 39.14 24.53
N GLY A 336 23.45 39.60 24.78
CA GLY A 336 22.85 40.73 24.08
C GLY A 336 22.15 41.71 25.01
N ILE A 337 21.55 42.74 24.41
CA ILE A 337 20.71 43.73 25.07
C ILE A 337 19.28 43.50 24.57
N LEU A 338 18.32 43.41 25.49
CA LEU A 338 16.90 43.38 25.15
C LEU A 338 16.33 44.79 25.28
N GLU A 339 15.71 45.30 24.23
CA GLU A 339 15.11 46.64 24.18
C GLU A 339 13.62 46.53 23.88
N ALA A 340 12.78 47.22 24.66
CA ALA A 340 11.35 47.28 24.40
C ALA A 340 11.00 48.47 23.48
N HIS A 341 10.16 48.20 22.48
CA HIS A 341 9.72 49.14 21.46
C HIS A 341 8.18 49.21 21.37
N SER A 342 7.67 50.01 20.44
CA SER A 342 6.28 50.43 20.33
C SER A 342 5.27 49.28 20.21
N ASN A 343 5.64 48.22 19.50
CA ASN A 343 4.79 47.08 19.18
C ASN A 343 5.42 45.73 19.61
N GLY A 344 6.47 45.72 20.42
CA GLY A 344 7.13 44.49 20.86
C GLY A 344 8.52 44.69 21.47
N MET A 345 9.20 43.58 21.75
CA MET A 345 10.60 43.50 22.19
C MET A 345 11.42 42.67 21.22
#